data_AF-A0A2M9P127-F1
#
_entry.id   AF-A0A2M9P127-F1
#
_cell.length_a   1.000
_cell.length_b   1.000
_cell.length_c   1.000
_cell.angle_alpha   90.00
_cell.angle_beta   90.00
_cell.angle_gamma   90.00
#
_symmetry.space_group_name_H-M   'P 1'
#
loop_
_entity.id
_entity.type
_entity.pdbx_description
1 polymer ?
#
loop_
_entity_poly.entity_id
_entity_poly.type
_entity_poly.pdbx_seq_one_letter_code
_entity_poly.pdbx_strand_id
1 'polypeptide(L)'
;MFINKLRFIDNEKQQLYFKALASFLLPFFTSDYYSNELDLQQDFTSFQDDESYLEILEEGLNHCEDALGIKLGIQDLIGLTPKRWKLCLVCGDPFLSYDKFNKSKICYSTTYKRFKVGQGTYFKAAQEGASKCYMQYRTSVVKRCMGKVN
;
A
#
# COMPACT_ATOMS: atom_id res chain seq x y z
N MET A 1 3.20 3.50 12.42
CA MET A 1 2.77 2.26 11.78
C MET A 1 1.92 1.48 12.76
N PHE A 2 1.03 0.61 12.28
CA PHE A 2 0.15 -0.17 13.16
C PHE A 2 0.71 -1.54 13.55
N ILE A 3 1.67 -2.07 12.79
CA ILE A 3 2.43 -3.28 13.14
C ILE A 3 3.74 -2.86 13.81
N ASN A 4 3.86 -3.06 15.12
CA ASN A 4 5.01 -2.60 15.90
C ASN A 4 6.32 -3.30 15.50
N LYS A 5 6.26 -4.61 15.17
CA LYS A 5 7.44 -5.39 14.78
C LYS A 5 8.11 -4.85 13.51
N LEU A 6 7.35 -4.20 12.63
CA LEU A 6 7.90 -3.62 11.40
C LEU A 6 8.57 -2.26 11.63
N ARG A 7 8.52 -1.65 12.84
CA ARG A 7 9.00 -0.28 13.07
C ARG A 7 10.48 -0.03 12.81
N PHE A 8 11.27 -1.09 12.77
CA PHE A 8 12.72 -1.03 12.62
C PHE A 8 13.22 -1.46 11.24
N ILE A 9 12.34 -1.98 10.37
CA ILE A 9 12.71 -2.24 8.97
C ILE A 9 12.64 -0.95 8.15
N ASP A 10 13.41 -0.89 7.08
CA ASP A 10 13.40 0.24 6.16
C ASP A 10 12.01 0.44 5.50
N ASN A 11 11.76 1.66 5.04
CA ASN A 11 10.46 2.02 4.45
C ASN A 11 10.14 1.22 3.18
N GLU A 12 11.14 0.80 2.42
CA GLU A 12 10.94 0.03 1.19
C GLU A 12 10.42 -1.37 1.50
N LYS A 13 11.03 -2.06 2.46
CA LYS A 13 10.57 -3.34 2.99
C LYS A 13 9.19 -3.25 3.59
N GLN A 14 8.88 -2.17 4.33
CA GLN A 14 7.51 -1.95 4.82
C GLN A 14 6.54 -1.89 3.64
N GLN A 15 6.81 -1.05 2.63
CA GLN A 15 5.95 -0.96 1.45
C GLN A 15 5.78 -2.29 0.72
N LEU A 16 6.87 -3.06 0.55
CA LEU A 16 6.82 -4.37 -0.09
C LEU A 16 5.93 -5.34 0.69
N TYR A 17 6.04 -5.36 2.02
CA TYR A 17 5.22 -6.20 2.87
C TYR A 17 3.73 -5.84 2.77
N PHE A 18 3.39 -4.57 2.97
CA PHE A 18 1.98 -4.15 2.91
C PHE A 18 1.41 -4.31 1.49
N LYS A 19 2.26 -4.26 0.46
CA LYS A 19 1.86 -4.53 -0.93
C LYS A 19 1.56 -6.01 -1.10
N ALA A 20 2.45 -6.88 -0.64
CA ALA A 20 2.28 -8.33 -0.72
C ALA A 20 1.02 -8.76 0.04
N LEU A 21 0.83 -8.27 1.26
CA LEU A 21 -0.36 -8.56 2.07
C LEU A 21 -1.64 -8.06 1.38
N ALA A 22 -1.65 -6.83 0.86
CA ALA A 22 -2.82 -6.33 0.13
C ALA A 22 -3.12 -7.17 -1.11
N SER A 23 -2.10 -7.51 -1.91
CA SER A 23 -2.24 -8.35 -3.10
C SER A 23 -2.71 -9.77 -2.79
N PHE A 24 -2.34 -10.31 -1.62
CA PHE A 24 -2.80 -11.62 -1.17
C PHE A 24 -4.27 -11.59 -0.71
N LEU A 25 -4.69 -10.54 0.00
CA LEU A 25 -6.04 -10.48 0.58
C LEU A 25 -7.12 -10.02 -0.41
N LEU A 26 -6.79 -9.15 -1.36
CA LEU A 26 -7.77 -8.59 -2.30
C LEU A 26 -8.57 -9.65 -3.10
N PRO A 27 -7.99 -10.78 -3.54
CA PRO A 27 -8.74 -11.85 -4.22
C PRO A 27 -9.87 -12.48 -3.39
N PHE A 28 -9.87 -12.31 -2.06
CA PHE A 28 -10.94 -12.80 -1.18
C PHE A 28 -12.05 -11.77 -0.98
N PHE A 29 -11.92 -10.59 -1.57
CA PHE A 29 -12.98 -9.58 -1.55
C PHE A 29 -13.98 -9.87 -2.67
N THR A 30 -15.22 -9.43 -2.52
CA THR A 30 -16.29 -9.75 -3.47
C THR A 30 -16.22 -8.93 -4.76
N SER A 31 -15.63 -7.74 -4.71
CA SER A 31 -15.61 -6.80 -5.83
C SER A 31 -14.23 -6.68 -6.48
N ASP A 32 -14.18 -6.83 -7.81
CA ASP A 32 -12.95 -6.59 -8.60
C ASP A 32 -12.62 -5.10 -8.76
N TYR A 33 -13.58 -4.22 -8.47
CA TYR A 33 -13.46 -2.77 -8.64
C TYR A 33 -14.26 -2.01 -7.57
N TYR A 34 -13.70 -0.89 -7.11
CA TYR A 34 -14.33 -0.02 -6.12
C TYR A 34 -14.41 1.42 -6.63
N SER A 35 -15.59 2.02 -6.48
CA SER A 35 -15.84 3.41 -6.85
C SER A 35 -15.42 4.39 -5.76
N ASN A 36 -15.42 3.95 -4.49
CA ASN A 36 -15.14 4.77 -3.33
C ASN A 36 -14.58 3.91 -2.16
N GLU A 37 -13.98 4.57 -1.16
CA GLU A 37 -13.37 3.85 -0.02
C GLU A 37 -14.40 3.15 0.87
N LEU A 38 -15.66 3.59 0.93
CA LEU A 38 -16.68 2.98 1.77
C LEU A 38 -17.00 1.57 1.28
N ASP A 39 -17.18 1.39 -0.03
CA ASP A 39 -17.44 0.08 -0.65
C ASP A 39 -16.30 -0.91 -0.32
N LEU A 40 -15.04 -0.49 -0.52
CA LEU A 40 -13.85 -1.29 -0.21
C LEU A 40 -13.79 -1.69 1.28
N GLN A 41 -14.16 -0.76 2.17
CA GLN A 41 -14.14 -0.98 3.61
C GLN A 41 -15.26 -1.92 4.06
N GLN A 42 -16.43 -1.85 3.43
CA GLN A 42 -17.54 -2.77 3.67
C GLN A 42 -17.21 -4.18 3.16
N ASP A 43 -16.55 -4.29 2.01
CA ASP A 43 -16.13 -5.57 1.46
C ASP A 43 -15.10 -6.26 2.37
N PHE A 44 -14.08 -5.52 2.84
CA PHE A 44 -13.16 -6.03 3.85
C PHE A 44 -13.90 -6.41 5.15
N THR A 45 -14.89 -5.63 5.58
CA THR A 45 -15.68 -5.97 6.79
C THR A 45 -16.42 -7.29 6.61
N SER A 46 -17.02 -7.51 5.44
CA SER A 46 -17.69 -8.77 5.09
C SER A 46 -16.70 -9.93 5.08
N PHE A 47 -15.49 -9.71 4.54
CA PHE A 47 -14.40 -10.69 4.61
C PHE A 47 -13.95 -10.98 6.06
N GLN A 48 -13.94 -9.99 6.96
CA GLN A 48 -13.60 -10.21 8.38
C GLN A 48 -14.63 -11.07 9.12
N ASP A 49 -15.88 -11.03 8.68
CA ASP A 49 -17.00 -11.79 9.27
C ASP A 49 -17.08 -13.22 8.71
N ASP A 50 -16.28 -13.57 7.70
CA ASP A 50 -16.19 -14.90 7.12
C ASP A 50 -15.47 -15.89 8.08
N GLU A 51 -15.96 -17.13 8.16
CA GLU A 51 -15.39 -18.17 9.03
C GLU A 51 -13.93 -18.51 8.68
N SER A 52 -13.56 -18.35 7.40
CA SER A 52 -12.21 -18.59 6.89
C SER A 52 -11.25 -17.41 7.08
N TYR A 53 -11.72 -16.27 7.59
CA TYR A 53 -10.92 -15.04 7.72
C TYR A 53 -9.59 -15.25 8.42
N LEU A 54 -9.59 -15.91 9.58
CA LEU A 54 -8.38 -16.11 10.38
C LEU A 54 -7.38 -17.03 9.69
N GLU A 55 -7.86 -18.08 9.02
CA GLU A 55 -7.04 -19.04 8.28
C GLU A 55 -6.37 -18.35 7.08
N ILE A 56 -7.15 -17.63 6.27
CA ILE A 56 -6.65 -16.87 5.12
C ILE A 56 -5.67 -15.79 5.57
N LEU A 57 -5.95 -15.10 6.68
CA LEU A 57 -5.05 -14.08 7.21
C LEU A 57 -3.72 -14.68 7.66
N GLU A 58 -3.74 -15.84 8.32
CA GLU A 58 -2.53 -16.55 8.72
C GLU A 58 -1.73 -17.03 7.51
N GLU A 59 -2.39 -17.56 6.47
CA GLU A 59 -1.76 -17.92 5.20
C GLU A 59 -1.09 -16.70 4.54
N GLY A 60 -1.78 -15.56 4.49
CA GLY A 60 -1.25 -14.33 3.94
C GLY A 60 -0.05 -13.78 4.73
N LEU A 61 -0.07 -13.92 6.05
CA LEU A 61 1.07 -13.58 6.91
C LEU A 61 2.29 -14.46 6.61
N ASN A 62 2.09 -15.77 6.49
CA ASN A 62 3.14 -16.73 6.13
C ASN A 62 3.68 -16.46 4.72
N HIS A 63 2.82 -16.17 3.75
CA HIS A 63 3.21 -15.79 2.38
C HIS A 63 4.11 -14.54 2.37
N CYS A 64 3.86 -13.60 3.28
CA CYS A 64 4.65 -12.38 3.39
C CYS A 64 5.92 -12.54 4.23
N GLU A 65 6.09 -13.63 4.99
CA GLU A 65 7.27 -13.89 5.81
C GLU A 65 8.54 -13.97 4.95
N ASP A 66 8.44 -14.64 3.79
CA ASP A 66 9.54 -14.78 2.82
C ASP A 66 10.04 -13.43 2.27
N ALA A 67 9.17 -12.42 2.23
CA ALA A 67 9.53 -11.09 1.73
C ALA A 67 10.39 -10.29 2.72
N LEU A 68 10.32 -10.60 4.03
CA LEU A 68 10.96 -9.81 5.08
C LEU A 68 11.91 -10.60 5.99
N GLY A 69 11.80 -11.92 6.05
CA GLY A 69 12.44 -12.75 7.08
C GLY A 69 11.92 -12.43 8.49
N ILE A 70 10.71 -11.89 8.62
CA ILE A 70 10.08 -11.54 9.90
C ILE A 70 8.76 -12.28 10.01
N LYS A 71 8.69 -13.19 10.99
CA LYS A 71 7.45 -13.89 11.33
C LYS A 71 6.49 -12.97 12.07
N LEU A 72 5.34 -12.72 11.46
CA LEU A 72 4.22 -12.01 12.05
C LEU A 72 3.09 -12.99 12.35
N GLY A 73 2.39 -12.77 13.47
CA GLY A 73 1.17 -13.49 13.80
C GLY A 73 -0.05 -12.57 13.75
N ILE A 74 -1.24 -13.14 13.85
CA ILE A 74 -2.52 -12.42 13.83
C ILE A 74 -2.55 -11.31 14.91
N GLN A 75 -1.97 -11.58 16.08
CA GLN A 75 -1.82 -10.61 17.18
C GLN A 75 -1.00 -9.36 16.81
N ASP A 76 -0.17 -9.43 15.77
CA ASP A 76 0.58 -8.26 15.29
C ASP A 76 -0.28 -7.35 14.39
N LEU A 77 -1.45 -7.85 13.94
CA LEU A 77 -2.40 -7.17 13.08
C LEU A 77 -3.58 -6.51 13.82
N ILE A 78 -3.50 -6.30 15.14
CA ILE A 78 -4.56 -5.65 15.93
C ILE A 78 -5.01 -4.29 15.33
N GLY A 79 -4.12 -3.58 14.64
CA GLY A 79 -4.42 -2.31 13.98
C GLY A 79 -4.95 -2.41 12.53
N LEU A 80 -5.11 -3.63 12.00
CA LEU A 80 -5.72 -3.90 10.70
C LEU A 80 -7.24 -3.74 10.85
N THR A 81 -7.74 -2.59 10.40
CA THR A 81 -9.15 -2.22 10.46
C THR A 81 -9.63 -1.86 9.06
N PRO A 82 -10.95 -1.88 8.79
CA PRO A 82 -11.47 -1.48 7.49
C PRO A 82 -10.89 -0.14 7.02
N LYS A 83 -10.83 0.85 7.91
CA LYS A 83 -10.29 2.20 7.60
C LYS A 83 -8.85 2.21 7.06
N ARG A 84 -8.08 1.13 7.23
CA ARG A 84 -6.71 0.99 6.68
C ARG A 84 -6.73 0.73 5.18
N TRP A 85 -7.81 0.19 4.64
CA TRP A 85 -8.00 0.02 3.21
C TRP A 85 -8.37 1.36 2.57
N LYS A 86 -7.61 1.71 1.53
CA LYS A 86 -7.64 3.00 0.85
C LYS A 86 -7.66 2.81 -0.65
N LEU A 87 -8.25 3.76 -1.37
CA LEU A 87 -8.14 3.85 -2.82
C LEU A 87 -7.09 4.88 -3.20
N CYS A 88 -6.22 4.54 -4.14
CA CYS A 88 -5.23 5.49 -4.60
C CYS A 88 -5.88 6.63 -5.38
N LEU A 89 -5.63 7.88 -5.00
CA LEU A 89 -6.12 9.06 -5.74
C LEU A 89 -5.61 9.19 -7.19
N VAL A 90 -4.66 8.36 -7.61
CA VAL A 90 -4.02 8.45 -8.93
C VAL A 90 -4.46 7.30 -9.83
N CYS A 91 -4.33 6.06 -9.38
CA CYS A 91 -4.71 4.89 -10.19
C CYS A 91 -6.08 4.28 -9.83
N GLY A 92 -6.67 4.65 -8.69
CA GLY A 92 -7.89 4.02 -8.19
C GLY A 92 -7.66 2.69 -7.48
N ASP A 93 -6.47 2.09 -7.56
CA ASP A 93 -6.21 0.77 -6.98
C ASP A 93 -6.39 0.76 -5.44
N PRO A 94 -7.00 -0.31 -4.89
CA PRO A 94 -6.98 -0.58 -3.46
C PRO A 94 -5.56 -0.77 -2.93
N PHE A 95 -5.29 -0.25 -1.75
CA PHE A 95 -4.04 -0.47 -1.03
C PHE A 95 -4.24 -0.39 0.48
N LEU A 96 -3.30 -1.00 1.22
CA LEU A 96 -3.32 -1.01 2.68
C LEU A 96 -2.45 0.11 3.25
N SER A 97 -3.01 1.00 4.07
CA SER A 97 -2.23 2.12 4.61
C SER A 97 -1.33 1.72 5.76
N TYR A 98 -0.02 1.74 5.52
CA TYR A 98 1.00 1.39 6.53
C TYR A 98 1.41 2.54 7.45
N ASP A 99 1.06 3.79 7.10
CA ASP A 99 1.48 4.96 7.86
C ASP A 99 0.87 5.00 9.27
N LYS A 100 1.56 5.63 10.23
CA LYS A 100 1.09 5.68 11.62
C LYS A 100 -0.29 6.33 11.76
N PHE A 101 -0.56 7.35 10.98
CA PHE A 101 -1.74 8.21 11.14
C PHE A 101 -2.91 7.80 10.25
N ASN A 102 -2.75 6.74 9.44
CA ASN A 102 -3.73 6.30 8.46
C ASN A 102 -4.16 7.42 7.48
N LYS A 103 -3.18 8.24 7.06
CA LYS A 103 -3.40 9.42 6.20
C LYS A 103 -2.90 9.23 4.77
N SER A 104 -2.35 8.07 4.44
CA SER A 104 -1.89 7.81 3.06
C SER A 104 -3.05 7.88 2.08
N LYS A 105 -2.84 8.58 0.97
CA LYS A 105 -3.82 8.70 -0.14
C LYS A 105 -3.30 8.16 -1.47
N ILE A 106 -2.02 7.78 -1.50
CA ILE A 106 -1.31 7.32 -2.68
C ILE A 106 -0.77 5.93 -2.37
N CYS A 107 -1.02 4.97 -3.27
CA CYS A 107 -0.48 3.63 -3.15
C CYS A 107 1.03 3.60 -3.40
N TYR A 108 1.64 2.48 -3.02
CA TYR A 108 3.07 2.16 -3.19
C TYR A 108 3.27 0.95 -4.14
N SER A 109 2.26 0.64 -4.97
CA SER A 109 2.21 -0.57 -5.79
C SER A 109 3.26 -0.63 -6.89
N THR A 110 3.62 0.50 -7.51
CA THR A 110 4.64 0.54 -8.58
C THR A 110 5.83 1.39 -8.15
N THR A 111 6.99 0.77 -7.97
CA THR A 111 8.24 1.51 -7.71
C THR A 111 8.58 2.42 -8.89
N TYR A 112 8.91 3.68 -8.61
CA TYR A 112 9.30 4.62 -9.65
C TYR A 112 10.79 4.52 -9.97
N LYS A 113 11.13 4.09 -11.19
CA LYS A 113 12.49 4.13 -11.73
C LYS A 113 12.56 5.13 -12.88
N ARG A 114 13.41 6.15 -12.79
CA ARG A 114 13.70 7.09 -13.89
C ARG A 114 15.01 6.70 -14.56
N PHE A 115 14.98 6.45 -15.86
CA PHE A 115 16.21 6.22 -16.62
C PHE A 115 16.85 7.55 -17.02
N LYS A 116 18.17 7.70 -16.85
CA LYS A 116 18.90 8.86 -17.38
C LYS A 116 19.52 8.51 -18.73
N VAL A 117 18.95 9.08 -19.79
CA VAL A 117 19.54 8.99 -21.13
C VAL A 117 20.90 9.70 -21.11
N GLY A 118 21.98 8.98 -21.41
CA GLY A 118 23.36 9.50 -21.47
C GLY A 118 24.35 8.93 -20.45
N GLN A 119 23.91 8.27 -19.38
CA GLN A 119 24.81 7.65 -18.37
C GLN A 119 24.56 6.15 -18.14
N GLY A 120 23.69 5.52 -18.93
CA GLY A 120 23.38 4.08 -18.83
C GLY A 120 22.80 3.64 -17.47
N THR A 121 22.37 4.57 -16.62
CA THR A 121 22.01 4.33 -15.22
C THR A 121 20.67 4.97 -14.88
N TYR A 122 19.96 4.36 -13.92
CA TYR A 122 18.74 4.92 -13.35
C TYR A 122 19.08 6.04 -12.37
N PHE A 123 18.29 7.13 -12.36
CA PHE A 123 18.41 8.21 -11.39
C PHE A 123 18.17 7.68 -9.97
N LYS A 124 19.15 7.88 -9.08
CA LYS A 124 19.00 7.72 -7.62
C LYS A 124 18.12 8.80 -6.95
N ALA A 125 17.73 9.84 -7.71
CA ALA A 125 17.05 11.03 -7.19
C ALA A 125 15.51 10.93 -7.17
N ALA A 126 14.92 9.84 -7.65
CA ALA A 126 13.62 9.47 -7.12
C ALA A 126 13.87 9.12 -5.65
N GLN A 127 13.21 9.78 -4.70
CA GLN A 127 13.27 9.39 -3.29
C GLN A 127 13.18 7.86 -3.24
N GLU A 128 14.22 7.17 -2.76
CA GLU A 128 14.21 5.71 -2.65
C GLU A 128 12.92 5.30 -1.91
N GLY A 129 12.14 4.38 -2.50
CA GLY A 129 10.79 4.03 -2.02
C GLY A 129 9.63 4.93 -2.49
N ALA A 130 9.83 5.85 -3.44
CA ALA A 130 8.74 6.62 -4.05
C ALA A 130 8.02 5.80 -5.13
N SER A 131 6.69 5.78 -5.08
CA SER A 131 5.87 5.11 -6.08
C SER A 131 5.63 5.95 -7.34
N LYS A 132 5.29 5.30 -8.45
CA LYS A 132 4.89 5.97 -9.70
C LYS A 132 3.71 6.92 -9.46
N CYS A 133 2.72 6.46 -8.68
CA CYS A 133 1.56 7.26 -8.31
C CYS A 133 1.98 8.48 -7.46
N TYR A 134 2.93 8.32 -6.54
CA TYR A 134 3.46 9.45 -5.75
C TYR A 134 4.09 10.52 -6.65
N MET A 135 4.90 10.08 -7.62
CA MET A 135 5.55 11.00 -8.56
C MET A 135 4.56 11.68 -9.52
N GLN A 136 3.53 10.96 -9.97
CA GLN A 136 2.45 11.54 -10.77
C GLN A 136 1.65 12.58 -9.98
N TYR A 137 1.27 12.27 -8.74
CA TYR A 137 0.58 13.20 -7.85
C TYR A 137 1.42 14.45 -7.58
N ARG A 138 2.71 14.29 -7.23
CA ARG A 138 3.60 15.43 -7.01
C ARG A 138 3.71 16.31 -8.25
N THR A 139 3.81 15.71 -9.43
CA THR A 139 3.89 16.47 -10.70
C THR A 139 2.59 17.22 -10.99
N SER A 140 1.42 16.63 -10.73
CA SER A 140 0.14 17.30 -10.95
C SER A 140 -0.11 18.44 -9.95
N VAL A 141 0.27 18.27 -8.68
CA VAL A 141 0.19 19.32 -7.65
C VAL A 141 1.14 20.48 -7.97
N VAL A 142 2.40 20.20 -8.34
CA VAL A 142 3.36 21.24 -8.75
C VAL A 142 2.84 22.03 -9.95
N LYS A 143 2.29 21.35 -10.96
CA LYS A 143 1.65 22.01 -12.11
C LYS A 143 0.46 22.90 -11.71
N ARG A 144 -0.40 22.47 -10.79
CA ARG A 144 -1.49 23.30 -10.28
C ARG A 144 -1.00 24.53 -9.50
N CYS A 145 0.08 24.40 -8.74
CA CYS A 145 0.67 25.53 -8.02
C CYS A 145 1.36 26.52 -8.95
N MET A 146 1.98 26.05 -10.04
CA MET A 146 2.62 26.90 -11.05
C MET A 146 1.60 27.50 -12.05
N GLY A 147 0.43 26.90 -12.21
CA GLY A 147 -0.67 27.41 -13.04
C GLY A 147 -1.53 28.51 -12.40
N LYS A 148 -1.20 28.97 -11.18
CA LYS A 148 -1.81 30.14 -10.53
C LYS A 148 -0.98 31.42 -10.71
N VAL A 149 -0.32 31.54 -11.86
CA VAL A 149 0.23 32.80 -12.36
C VAL A 149 -0.40 33.01 -13.73
N ASN A 150 -1.55 33.66 -13.73
CA ASN A 150 -2.13 34.50 -14.80
C ASN A 150 -3.49 35.00 -14.30
#